data_AF-A0A511W642-F1
#
_entry.id   AF-A0A511W642-F1
#
_cell.length_a   1.000
_cell.length_b   1.000
_cell.length_c   1.000
_cell.angle_alpha   90.00
_cell.angle_beta   90.00
_cell.angle_gamma   90.00
#
_symmetry.space_group_name_H-M   'P 1'
#
loop_
_entity.id
_entity.type
_entity.pdbx_description
1 polymer ?
#
loop_
_entity_poly.entity_id
_entity_poly.type
_entity_poly.pdbx_seq_one_letter_code
_entity_poly.pdbx_strand_id
1 'polypeptide(L)'
;MRFLSAVISAFIIAFIYVLVAFISHPADSPIFFQLFVITLLITGLIYLMAGTPISIFIDRSIKKLRTSWQRYIAGVFSYSLAGAIVSVVVMVLFGQEDELNAIMGMALYGTVAANIYYHVQLWMKK
;
A
#
# COMPACT_ATOMS: atom_id res chain seq x y z
N MET A 1 -14.12 -10.27 -2.67
CA MET A 1 -13.73 -8.85 -2.86
C MET A 1 -12.31 -8.55 -2.38
N ARG A 2 -11.85 -8.92 -1.16
CA ARG A 2 -10.52 -8.50 -0.65
C ARG A 2 -9.33 -8.84 -1.55
N PHE A 3 -9.28 -10.07 -2.07
CA PHE A 3 -8.25 -10.48 -3.04
C PHE A 3 -8.23 -9.58 -4.28
N LEU A 4 -9.40 -9.31 -4.85
CA LEU A 4 -9.53 -8.42 -6.01
C LEU A 4 -9.11 -6.98 -5.66
N SER A 5 -9.43 -6.48 -4.46
CA SER A 5 -8.94 -5.17 -3.98
C SER A 5 -7.41 -5.16 -3.92
N ALA A 6 -6.79 -6.22 -3.41
CA ALA A 6 -5.33 -6.34 -3.33
C ALA A 6 -4.69 -6.30 -4.73
N VAL A 7 -5.26 -7.04 -5.69
CA VAL A 7 -4.79 -7.03 -7.08
C VAL A 7 -4.92 -5.63 -7.67
N ILE A 8 -6.09 -5.01 -7.62
CA ILE A 8 -6.32 -3.67 -8.19
C ILE A 8 -5.39 -2.64 -7.55
N SER A 9 -5.24 -2.67 -6.23
CA SER A 9 -4.33 -1.76 -5.52
C SER A 9 -2.87 -1.99 -5.88
N ALA A 10 -2.44 -3.23 -6.06
CA ALA A 10 -1.09 -3.54 -6.53
C ALA A 10 -0.85 -2.97 -7.93
N PHE A 11 -1.83 -3.09 -8.84
CA PHE A 11 -1.77 -2.49 -10.17
C PHE A 11 -1.66 -0.96 -10.12
N ILE A 12 -2.48 -0.29 -9.30
CA ILE A 12 -2.44 1.18 -9.14
C ILE A 12 -1.07 1.62 -8.59
N ILE A 13 -0.57 0.96 -7.56
CA ILE A 13 0.72 1.30 -6.94
C ILE A 13 1.89 1.06 -7.90
N ALA A 14 1.91 -0.09 -8.59
CA ALA A 14 2.93 -0.38 -9.58
C ALA A 14 2.93 0.66 -10.69
N PHE A 15 1.76 1.06 -11.17
CA PHE A 15 1.64 2.10 -12.20
C PHE A 15 2.14 3.46 -11.71
N ILE A 16 1.71 3.91 -10.52
CA ILE A 16 2.17 5.18 -9.93
C ILE A 16 3.68 5.17 -9.74
N TYR A 17 4.23 4.09 -9.18
CA TYR A 17 5.66 3.97 -8.93
C TYR A 17 6.49 4.10 -10.21
N VAL A 18 6.06 3.41 -11.27
CA VAL A 18 6.77 3.45 -12.54
C VAL A 18 6.63 4.83 -13.20
N LEU A 19 5.48 5.49 -13.12
CA LEU A 19 5.34 6.87 -13.61
C LEU A 19 6.30 7.82 -12.90
N VAL A 20 6.43 7.72 -11.58
CA VAL A 20 7.37 8.55 -10.80
C VAL A 20 8.81 8.25 -11.21
N ALA A 21 9.18 6.97 -11.35
CA ALA A 21 10.51 6.57 -11.79
C ALA A 21 10.84 7.08 -13.21
N PHE A 22 9.85 7.09 -14.10
CA PHE A 22 10.00 7.54 -15.48
C PHE A 22 10.21 9.05 -15.60
N ILE A 23 9.61 9.85 -14.71
CA ILE A 23 9.89 11.31 -14.64
C ILE A 23 11.37 11.55 -14.36
N SER A 24 11.99 10.73 -13.52
CA SER A 24 13.41 10.86 -13.18
C SER A 24 14.35 10.31 -14.26
N HIS A 25 13.95 9.28 -15.01
CA HIS A 25 14.79 8.60 -16.00
C HIS A 25 14.03 8.29 -17.31
N PRO A 26 13.74 9.30 -18.14
CA PRO A 26 12.86 9.16 -19.31
C PRO A 26 13.45 8.39 -20.51
N ALA A 27 14.77 8.12 -20.53
CA ALA A 27 15.46 7.52 -21.68
C ALA A 27 15.39 5.99 -21.75
N ASP A 28 14.98 5.30 -20.68
CA ASP A 28 15.08 3.84 -20.56
C ASP A 28 13.72 3.12 -20.63
N SER A 29 13.10 3.12 -21.81
CA SER A 29 11.80 2.47 -22.04
C SER A 29 11.72 0.95 -21.77
N PRO A 30 12.78 0.12 -21.95
CA PRO A 30 12.69 -1.30 -21.60
C PRO A 30 12.64 -1.53 -20.08
N ILE A 31 13.20 -0.59 -19.29
CA ILE A 31 13.21 -0.67 -17.82
C ILE A 31 11.80 -0.42 -17.28
N PHE A 32 10.95 0.35 -17.98
CA PHE A 32 9.57 0.63 -17.57
C PHE A 32 8.77 -0.64 -17.32
N PHE A 33 8.73 -1.56 -18.29
CA PHE A 33 7.92 -2.77 -18.19
C PHE A 33 8.47 -3.71 -17.11
N GLN A 34 9.79 -3.85 -17.04
CA GLN A 34 10.42 -4.68 -16.01
C GLN A 34 10.14 -4.14 -14.60
N LEU A 35 10.28 -2.84 -14.38
CA LEU A 35 10.02 -2.19 -13.11
C LEU A 35 8.55 -2.32 -12.71
N PHE A 36 7.64 -2.17 -13.68
CA PHE A 36 6.21 -2.39 -13.47
C PHE A 36 5.92 -3.80 -12.98
N VAL A 37 6.40 -4.83 -13.68
CA VAL A 37 6.14 -6.23 -13.33
C VAL A 37 6.75 -6.58 -11.97
N ILE A 38 7.99 -6.17 -11.70
CA ILE A 38 8.64 -6.43 -10.41
C ILE A 38 7.86 -5.75 -9.27
N THR A 39 7.52 -4.47 -9.43
CA THR A 39 6.77 -3.71 -8.42
C THR A 39 5.39 -4.33 -8.19
N LEU A 40 4.71 -4.75 -9.25
CA LEU A 40 3.41 -5.42 -9.18
C LEU A 40 3.49 -6.72 -8.38
N LEU A 41 4.49 -7.55 -8.64
CA LEU A 41 4.67 -8.83 -7.95
C LEU A 41 4.98 -8.63 -6.47
N ILE A 42 5.94 -7.76 -6.14
CA ILE A 42 6.33 -7.48 -4.75
C ILE A 42 5.16 -6.87 -3.98
N THR A 43 4.54 -5.82 -4.53
CA THR A 43 3.41 -5.14 -3.89
C THR A 43 2.22 -6.07 -3.74
N GLY A 44 1.93 -6.87 -4.76
CA GLY A 44 0.89 -7.90 -4.72
C GLY A 44 1.14 -8.90 -3.59
N LEU A 45 2.37 -9.39 -3.45
CA LEU A 45 2.75 -10.31 -2.37
C LEU A 45 2.57 -9.66 -0.99
N ILE A 46 3.02 -8.42 -0.80
CA ILE A 46 2.86 -7.67 0.45
C ILE A 46 1.37 -7.49 0.81
N TYR A 47 0.52 -7.16 -0.17
CA TYR A 47 -0.93 -7.07 0.09
C TYR A 47 -1.56 -8.42 0.44
N LEU A 48 -1.11 -9.52 -0.15
CA LEU A 48 -1.65 -10.84 0.18
C LEU A 48 -1.19 -11.30 1.57
N MET A 49 0.10 -11.14 1.88
CA MET A 49 0.71 -11.62 3.12
C MET A 49 0.34 -10.76 4.33
N ALA A 50 0.39 -9.43 4.19
CA ALA A 50 0.18 -8.51 5.31
C ALA A 50 -1.10 -7.67 5.14
N GLY A 51 -1.29 -7.06 3.97
CA GLY A 51 -2.40 -6.11 3.76
C GLY A 51 -3.79 -6.73 3.97
N THR A 52 -4.02 -7.92 3.42
CA THR A 52 -5.30 -8.63 3.48
C THR A 52 -5.64 -9.06 4.91
N PRO A 53 -4.77 -9.76 5.66
CA PRO A 53 -5.09 -10.11 7.05
C PRO A 53 -5.26 -8.87 7.92
N ILE A 54 -4.38 -7.86 7.81
CA ILE A 54 -4.51 -6.63 8.60
C ILE A 54 -5.83 -5.90 8.29
N SER A 55 -6.25 -5.86 7.02
CA SER A 55 -7.54 -5.29 6.64
C SER A 55 -8.73 -5.97 7.32
N ILE A 56 -8.63 -7.27 7.68
CA ILE A 56 -9.69 -7.99 8.38
C ILE A 56 -9.75 -7.52 9.84
N PHE A 57 -8.59 -7.36 10.47
CA PHE A 57 -8.50 -6.84 11.84
C PHE A 57 -9.01 -5.41 11.93
N ILE A 58 -8.57 -4.51 11.03
CA ILE A 58 -9.02 -3.12 11.01
C ILE A 58 -10.54 -3.05 10.82
N ASP A 59 -11.09 -3.74 9.82
CA ASP A 59 -12.53 -3.75 9.54
C ASP A 59 -13.34 -4.23 10.75
N ARG A 60 -12.86 -5.24 11.48
CA ARG A 60 -13.52 -5.72 12.70
C ARG A 60 -13.49 -4.69 13.82
N SER A 61 -12.38 -3.98 13.99
CA SER A 61 -12.23 -2.94 15.02
C SER A 61 -13.14 -1.74 14.75
N ILE A 62 -13.17 -1.24 13.52
CA ILE A 62 -13.95 -0.05 13.17
C ILE A 62 -15.46 -0.31 13.08
N LYS A 63 -15.90 -1.57 12.89
CA LYS A 63 -17.34 -1.93 12.86
C LYS A 63 -18.11 -1.52 14.11
N LYS A 64 -17.43 -1.37 15.25
CA LYS A 64 -18.01 -0.95 16.53
C LYS A 64 -18.39 0.54 16.57
N LEU A 65 -17.90 1.34 15.61
CA LEU A 65 -18.14 2.78 15.57
C LEU A 65 -19.53 3.08 14.99
N ARG A 66 -20.19 4.09 15.58
CA ARG A 66 -21.62 4.35 15.39
C ARG A 66 -21.95 4.99 14.05
N THR A 67 -21.11 5.93 13.58
CA THR A 67 -21.39 6.69 12.36
C THR A 67 -20.53 6.24 11.17
N SER A 68 -21.02 6.45 9.95
CA SER A 68 -20.24 6.22 8.72
C SER A 68 -18.97 7.08 8.67
N TRP A 69 -19.06 8.33 9.11
CA TRP A 69 -17.93 9.26 9.16
C TRP A 69 -16.84 8.81 10.15
N GLN A 70 -17.22 8.39 11.37
CA GLN A 70 -16.28 7.84 12.35
C GLN A 70 -15.57 6.60 11.80
N ARG A 71 -16.31 5.70 11.15
CA ARG A 71 -15.73 4.51 10.50
C ARG A 71 -14.76 4.89 9.39
N TYR A 72 -15.10 5.89 8.59
CA TYR A 72 -14.24 6.38 7.52
C TYR A 72 -12.92 6.93 8.06
N ILE A 73 -12.98 7.86 9.01
CA ILE A 73 -11.79 8.47 9.64
C ILE A 73 -10.94 7.40 10.33
N ALA A 74 -11.55 6.56 11.16
CA ALA A 74 -10.83 5.49 11.86
C ALA A 74 -10.19 4.51 10.87
N GLY A 75 -10.86 4.22 9.75
CA GLY A 75 -10.31 3.45 8.65
C GLY A 75 -9.05 4.11 8.07
N VAL A 76 -9.15 5.37 7.63
CA VAL A 76 -8.01 6.11 7.07
C VAL A 76 -6.82 6.10 8.04
N PHE A 77 -7.02 6.43 9.31
CA PHE A 77 -5.94 6.40 10.31
C PHE A 77 -5.36 5.00 10.54
N SER A 78 -6.22 3.98 10.67
CA SER A 78 -5.75 2.61 10.95
C SER A 78 -4.99 2.01 9.76
N TYR A 79 -5.46 2.23 8.53
CA TYR A 79 -4.76 1.79 7.34
C TYR A 79 -3.45 2.56 7.15
N SER A 80 -3.45 3.87 7.42
CA SER A 80 -2.22 4.69 7.38
C SER A 80 -1.15 4.14 8.31
N LEU A 81 -1.51 3.91 9.58
CA LEU A 81 -0.60 3.38 10.59
C LEU A 81 -0.12 1.97 10.24
N ALA A 82 -1.03 1.09 9.83
CA ALA A 82 -0.67 -0.26 9.40
C ALA A 82 0.27 -0.25 8.19
N GLY A 83 0.00 0.61 7.20
CA GLY A 83 0.83 0.78 6.02
C GLY A 83 2.24 1.21 6.38
N ALA A 84 2.39 2.24 7.22
CA ALA A 84 3.68 2.70 7.70
C ALA A 84 4.46 1.61 8.45
N ILE A 85 3.80 0.87 9.34
CA ILE A 85 4.44 -0.22 10.10
C ILE A 85 4.91 -1.32 9.15
N VAL A 86 4.04 -1.77 8.24
CA VAL A 86 4.38 -2.86 7.30
C VAL A 86 5.55 -2.46 6.40
N SER A 87 5.58 -1.24 5.88
CA SER A 87 6.67 -0.82 5.01
C SER A 87 8.00 -0.68 5.74
N VAL A 88 8.00 -0.19 6.99
CA VAL A 88 9.21 -0.18 7.83
C VAL A 88 9.67 -1.60 8.17
N VAL A 89 8.76 -2.51 8.49
CA VAL A 89 9.11 -3.92 8.72
C VAL A 89 9.74 -4.55 7.48
N VAL A 90 9.14 -4.32 6.30
CA VAL A 90 9.70 -4.79 5.02
C VAL A 90 11.10 -4.19 4.81
N MET A 91 11.27 -2.89 5.02
CA MET A 91 12.55 -2.21 4.91
C MET A 91 13.65 -2.89 5.75
N VAL A 92 13.36 -3.15 7.03
CA VAL A 92 14.29 -3.82 7.95
C VAL A 92 14.60 -5.26 7.51
N LEU A 93 13.59 -6.01 7.04
CA LEU A 93 13.79 -7.40 6.60
C LEU A 93 14.64 -7.51 5.32
N PHE A 94 14.58 -6.51 4.44
CA PHE A 94 15.35 -6.48 3.19
C PHE A 94 16.65 -5.67 3.30
N GLY A 95 17.04 -5.26 4.51
CA GLY A 95 18.34 -4.65 4.78
C GLY A 95 18.57 -3.32 4.08
N GLN A 96 17.54 -2.47 3.95
CA GLN A 96 17.75 -1.10 3.48
C GLN A 96 18.37 -0.22 4.57
N GLU A 97 18.95 0.90 4.15
CA GLU A 97 19.70 1.82 5.01
C GLU A 97 18.86 2.31 6.20
N ASP A 98 19.45 2.30 7.40
CA ASP A 98 18.84 2.73 8.66
C ASP A 98 18.79 4.26 8.81
N GLU A 99 18.99 5.01 7.73
CA GLU A 99 18.88 6.46 7.76
C GLU A 99 17.44 6.90 8.02
N LEU A 100 17.27 7.88 8.91
CA LEU A 100 15.95 8.40 9.28
C LEU A 100 15.11 8.80 8.05
N ASN A 101 15.75 9.39 7.03
CA ASN A 101 15.09 9.79 5.79
C ASN A 101 14.55 8.59 5.01
N ALA A 102 15.28 7.47 4.96
CA ALA A 102 14.84 6.24 4.32
C ALA A 102 13.65 5.62 5.07
N ILE A 103 13.72 5.57 6.40
CA ILE A 103 12.62 5.10 7.26
C ILE A 103 11.36 5.94 7.03
N MET A 104 11.49 7.27 7.06
CA MET A 104 10.37 8.18 6.83
C MET A 104 9.79 8.03 5.42
N GLY A 105 10.65 7.93 4.40
CA GLY A 105 10.23 7.70 3.02
C GLY A 105 9.44 6.41 2.85
N MET A 106 9.94 5.30 3.42
CA MET A 106 9.27 4.01 3.40
C MET A 106 7.96 4.02 4.18
N ALA A 107 7.92 4.65 5.36
CA ALA A 107 6.69 4.81 6.14
C ALA A 107 5.61 5.59 5.36
N LEU A 108 6.00 6.67 4.67
CA LEU A 108 5.10 7.45 3.81
C LEU A 108 4.61 6.62 2.63
N TYR A 109 5.50 5.90 1.94
CA TYR A 109 5.12 5.03 0.83
C TYR A 109 4.10 3.97 1.26
N GLY A 110 4.35 3.29 2.38
CA GLY A 110 3.43 2.31 2.95
C GLY A 110 2.09 2.90 3.36
N THR A 111 2.10 4.11 3.92
CA THR A 111 0.88 4.87 4.27
C THR A 111 0.02 5.14 3.03
N VAL A 112 0.62 5.64 1.95
CA VAL A 112 -0.07 5.92 0.69
C VAL A 112 -0.63 4.63 0.10
N ALA A 113 0.17 3.57 0.05
CA ALA A 113 -0.24 2.26 -0.45
C ALA A 113 -1.46 1.70 0.32
N ALA A 114 -1.39 1.64 1.64
CA ALA A 114 -2.47 1.12 2.46
C ALA A 114 -3.77 1.94 2.32
N ASN A 115 -3.67 3.25 2.14
CA ASN A 115 -4.85 4.09 1.89
C ASN A 115 -5.45 3.86 0.50
N ILE A 116 -4.64 3.67 -0.54
CA ILE A 116 -5.13 3.27 -1.86
C ILE A 116 -5.90 1.96 -1.76
N TYR A 117 -5.36 0.97 -1.05
CA TYR A 117 -6.07 -0.28 -0.79
C TYR A 117 -7.39 -0.09 -0.05
N TYR A 118 -7.41 0.74 1.00
CA TYR A 118 -8.64 1.04 1.73
C TYR A 118 -9.71 1.66 0.83
N HIS A 119 -9.35 2.65 -0.01
CA HIS A 119 -10.30 3.32 -0.88
C HIS A 119 -10.82 2.41 -2.01
N VAL A 120 -9.94 1.58 -2.60
CA VAL A 120 -10.36 0.53 -3.54
C VAL A 120 -11.34 -0.42 -2.87
N GLN A 121 -11.07 -0.82 -1.64
CA GLN A 121 -11.95 -1.71 -0.88
C GLN A 121 -13.31 -1.06 -0.58
N LEU A 122 -13.35 0.24 -0.26
CA LEU A 122 -14.58 1.00 -0.09
C LEU A 122 -15.38 1.08 -1.39
N TRP A 123 -14.71 1.33 -2.52
CA TRP A 123 -15.35 1.41 -3.82
C TRP A 123 -16.00 0.08 -4.22
N MET A 124 -15.33 -1.04 -3.98
CA MET A 124 -15.82 -2.38 -4.29
C MET A 124 -16.88 -2.93 -3.33
N LYS A 125 -17.06 -2.29 -2.17
CA LYS A 125 -18.11 -2.66 -1.19
C LYS A 125 -19.42 -1.90 -1.45
N LYS A 126 -19.41 -0.88 -2.31
CA LYS A 126 -20.64 -0.26 -2.85
C LYS A 126 -21.26 -1.18 -3.89
#